data_AF-A0AAU9HRD5-F1
#
_entry.id   AF-A0AAU9HRD5-F1
#
_cell.length_a   1.000
_cell.length_b   1.000
_cell.length_c   1.000
_cell.angle_alpha   90.00
_cell.angle_beta   90.00
_cell.angle_gamma   90.00
#
_symmetry.space_group_name_H-M   'P 1'
#
loop_
_entity.id
_entity.type
_entity.pdbx_description
1 polymer ?
#
loop_
_entity_poly.entity_id
_entity_poly.type
_entity_poly.pdbx_seq_one_letter_code
_entity_poly.pdbx_strand_id
1 'polypeptide(L)'
;MRLDDDIHNFYEKLVLEEIEKRKLNERYNDDVMADFCCTVLNQLPPRYIRYDVDMAFYLTQTDRLDMQQRVEVAINFAIDQIAKKKALHE
;
A
#
# COMPACT_ATOMS: atom_id res chain seq x y z
N MET A 1 9.05 -22.57 -8.26
CA MET A 1 8.44 -21.25 -8.50
C MET A 1 7.37 -21.09 -7.44
N ARG A 2 7.57 -20.13 -6.53
CA ARG A 2 6.57 -19.73 -5.54
C ARG A 2 6.12 -18.35 -5.98
N LEU A 3 4.86 -18.25 -6.37
CA LEU A 3 4.36 -17.10 -7.12
C LEU A 3 4.42 -15.81 -6.29
N ASP A 4 4.24 -15.94 -4.98
CA ASP A 4 4.34 -14.91 -3.94
C ASP A 4 5.77 -14.43 -3.68
N ASP A 5 6.78 -15.30 -3.83
CA ASP A 5 8.19 -14.92 -3.68
C ASP A 5 8.79 -14.34 -4.98
N ASP A 6 8.25 -14.77 -6.13
CA ASP A 6 8.78 -14.46 -7.45
C ASP A 6 8.09 -13.25 -8.12
N ILE A 7 6.86 -12.90 -7.72
CA ILE A 7 6.06 -11.83 -8.33
C ILE A 7 5.29 -11.08 -7.24
N HIS A 8 5.44 -9.76 -7.20
CA HIS A 8 4.77 -8.89 -6.25
C HIS A 8 4.13 -7.69 -6.93
N ASN A 9 3.15 -7.06 -6.28
CA ASN A 9 2.61 -5.80 -6.78
C ASN A 9 3.56 -4.66 -6.39
N PHE A 10 4.00 -3.86 -7.35
CA PHE A 10 4.90 -2.74 -7.10
C PHE A 10 4.35 -1.73 -6.08
N TYR A 11 3.02 -1.60 -5.98
CA TYR A 11 2.40 -0.74 -4.98
C TYR A 11 2.65 -1.20 -3.53
N GLU A 12 2.94 -2.47 -3.27
CA GLU A 12 3.24 -2.97 -1.92
C GLU A 12 4.42 -2.19 -1.31
N LYS A 13 5.46 -1.93 -2.11
CA LYS A 13 6.61 -1.14 -1.69
C LYS A 13 6.24 0.29 -1.35
N LEU A 14 5.48 0.97 -2.22
CA LEU A 14 5.06 2.35 -2.00
C LEU A 14 4.14 2.48 -0.77
N VAL A 15 3.28 1.49 -0.55
CA VAL A 15 2.40 1.43 0.62
C VAL A 15 3.22 1.27 1.90
N LEU A 16 4.21 0.36 1.91
CA LEU A 16 5.11 0.18 3.06
C LEU A 16 5.91 1.44 3.37
N GLU A 17 6.48 2.10 2.35
CA GLU A 17 7.22 3.37 2.51
C GLU A 17 6.34 4.45 3.18
N GLU A 18 5.09 4.58 2.73
CA GLU A 18 4.18 5.59 3.27
C GLU A 18 3.64 5.21 4.66
N ILE A 19 3.47 3.91 4.96
CA ILE A 19 3.13 3.40 6.30
C ILE A 19 4.23 3.74 7.30
N GLU A 20 5.50 3.47 6.94
CA GLU A 20 6.67 3.77 7.78
C GLU A 20 6.82 5.28 8.01
N LYS A 21 6.72 6.08 6.94
CA LYS A 21 6.78 7.54 7.00
C LYS A 21 5.73 8.13 7.94
N ARG A 22 4.53 7.53 8.00
CA ARG A 22 3.43 7.95 8.88
C ARG A 22 3.42 7.26 10.23
N LYS A 23 4.35 6.32 10.48
CA LYS A 23 4.43 5.50 11.70
C LYS A 23 3.12 4.78 12.05
N LEU A 24 2.40 4.30 11.03
CA LEU A 24 1.12 3.61 11.25
C LEU A 24 1.31 2.25 11.91
N ASN A 25 2.46 1.62 11.68
CA ASN A 25 2.90 0.39 12.33
C ASN A 25 3.12 0.53 13.85
N GLU A 26 3.42 1.73 14.36
CA GLU A 26 3.52 1.99 15.80
C GLU A 26 2.14 2.21 16.44
N ARG A 27 1.13 2.53 15.61
CA ARG A 27 -0.22 2.93 16.06
C ARG A 27 -1.22 1.78 16.06
N TYR A 28 -1.07 0.82 15.15
CA TYR A 28 -2.00 -0.29 14.97
C TYR A 28 -1.28 -1.63 15.19
N ASN A 29 -2.03 -2.64 15.62
CA ASN A 29 -1.50 -4.00 15.76
C ASN A 29 -1.42 -4.71 14.39
N ASP A 30 -0.78 -5.87 14.36
CA ASP A 30 -0.52 -6.62 13.14
C ASP A 30 -1.81 -7.03 12.40
N ASP A 31 -2.86 -7.44 13.12
CA ASP A 31 -4.15 -7.81 12.53
C ASP A 31 -4.82 -6.62 11.83
N VAL A 32 -4.84 -5.46 12.47
CA VAL A 32 -5.39 -4.22 11.88
C VAL A 32 -4.53 -3.75 10.72
N MET A 33 -3.20 -3.90 10.81
CA MET A 33 -2.30 -3.56 9.70
C MET A 33 -2.49 -4.49 8.49
N ALA A 34 -2.77 -5.78 8.70
CA ALA A 34 -3.09 -6.70 7.60
C ALA A 34 -4.39 -6.28 6.89
N ASP A 35 -5.47 -6.04 7.65
CA ASP A 35 -6.75 -5.53 7.12
C ASP A 35 -6.55 -4.18 6.39
N PHE A 36 -5.73 -3.30 6.96
CA PHE A 36 -5.38 -2.00 6.40
C PHE A 36 -4.68 -2.14 5.05
N CYS A 37 -3.60 -2.90 4.98
CA CYS A 37 -2.85 -3.14 3.75
C CYS A 37 -3.73 -3.76 2.66
N CYS A 38 -4.56 -4.74 3.01
CA CYS A 38 -5.55 -5.31 2.09
C CYS A 38 -6.52 -4.25 1.55
N THR A 39 -7.01 -3.37 2.41
CA THR A 39 -7.93 -2.28 2.01
C THR A 39 -7.25 -1.31 1.06
N VAL A 40 -6.01 -0.89 1.37
CA VAL A 40 -5.22 0.05 0.56
C VAL A 40 -4.89 -0.54 -0.81
N LEU A 41 -4.35 -1.75 -0.86
CA LEU A 41 -3.91 -2.39 -2.11
C LEU A 41 -5.08 -2.65 -3.06
N ASN A 42 -6.27 -2.96 -2.54
CA ASN A 42 -7.47 -3.16 -3.36
C ASN A 42 -8.02 -1.85 -3.98
N GLN A 43 -7.58 -0.67 -3.53
CA GLN A 43 -7.92 0.61 -4.17
C GLN A 43 -6.96 1.01 -5.29
N LEU A 44 -5.82 0.31 -5.40
CA LEU A 44 -4.75 0.65 -6.33
C LEU A 44 -4.82 -0.26 -7.57
N PRO A 45 -4.45 0.25 -8.75
CA PRO A 45 -4.46 -0.58 -9.95
C PRO A 45 -3.44 -1.72 -9.83
N PRO A 46 -3.73 -2.93 -10.34
CA PRO A 46 -2.80 -4.05 -10.27
C PRO A 46 -1.55 -3.76 -11.10
N ARG A 47 -0.36 -3.94 -10.49
CA ARG A 47 0.93 -3.68 -11.13
C ARG A 47 1.97 -4.72 -10.68
N TYR A 48 1.82 -5.95 -11.17
CA TYR A 48 2.70 -7.06 -10.82
C TYR A 48 4.01 -7.02 -11.60
N ILE A 49 5.11 -7.24 -10.90
CA ILE A 49 6.47 -7.23 -11.43
C ILE A 49 7.26 -8.41 -10.84
N ARG A 50 8.34 -8.79 -11.52
CA ARG A 50 9.29 -9.79 -11.01
C ARG A 50 10.43 -9.13 -10.24
N TYR A 51 10.97 -8.02 -10.77
CA TYR A 51 12.05 -7.29 -10.12
C TYR A 51 11.77 -5.79 -10.08
N ASP A 52 12.05 -5.15 -8.95
CA ASP A 52 11.93 -3.69 -8.79
C ASP A 52 12.76 -2.91 -9.81
N VAL A 53 13.90 -3.47 -10.21
CA VAL A 53 14.78 -2.85 -11.23
C VAL A 53 14.06 -2.69 -12.56
N ASP A 54 13.16 -3.61 -12.91
CA ASP A 54 12.37 -3.51 -14.14
C ASP A 54 11.56 -2.21 -14.10
N MET A 55 10.95 -1.89 -12.95
CA MET A 55 10.16 -0.66 -12.84
C MET A 55 10.99 0.62 -12.86
N ALA A 56 12.20 0.61 -12.30
CA ALA A 56 13.08 1.78 -12.32
C ALA A 56 13.47 2.21 -13.75
N PHE A 57 13.53 1.28 -14.71
CA PHE A 57 13.83 1.60 -16.11
C PHE A 57 12.63 2.15 -16.88
N TYR A 58 11.41 1.75 -16.53
CA TYR A 58 10.20 2.12 -17.27
C TYR A 58 9.39 3.28 -16.63
N LEU A 59 9.59 3.61 -15.35
CA LEU A 59 8.87 4.71 -14.70
C LEU A 59 9.55 6.05 -14.95
N THR A 60 8.78 7.00 -15.46
CA THR A 60 9.18 8.40 -15.43
C THR A 60 9.02 8.98 -14.02
N GLN A 61 9.68 10.11 -13.74
CA GLN A 61 9.50 10.81 -12.47
C GLN A 61 8.04 11.22 -12.25
N THR A 62 7.35 11.64 -13.32
CA THR A 62 5.93 12.02 -13.27
C THR A 62 5.06 10.83 -12.88
N ASP A 63 5.25 9.67 -13.51
CA ASP A 63 4.46 8.47 -13.19
C ASP A 63 4.66 8.06 -11.73
N ARG A 64 5.89 8.16 -11.22
CA ARG A 64 6.19 7.85 -9.82
C ARG A 64 5.44 8.78 -8.86
N LEU A 65 5.41 10.08 -9.15
CA LEU A 65 4.67 11.05 -8.33
C LEU A 65 3.17 10.76 -8.34
N ASP A 66 2.60 10.45 -9.51
CA ASP A 66 1.19 10.10 -9.64
C ASP A 66 0.84 8.83 -8.86
N MET A 67 1.71 7.83 -8.90
CA MET A 67 1.54 6.59 -8.13
C MET A 67 1.60 6.86 -6.63
N GLN A 68 2.54 7.70 -6.17
CA GLN A 68 2.63 8.10 -4.76
C GLN A 68 1.37 8.84 -4.29
N GLN A 69 0.85 9.77 -5.08
CA GLN A 69 -0.39 10.47 -4.77
C GLN A 69 -1.58 9.51 -4.65
N ARG A 70 -1.68 8.52 -5.54
CA ARG A 70 -2.73 7.48 -5.44
C ARG A 70 -2.63 6.68 -4.14
N VAL A 71 -1.41 6.30 -3.75
CA VAL A 71 -1.16 5.61 -2.48
C VAL A 71 -1.57 6.46 -1.29
N GLU A 72 -1.23 7.75 -1.27
CA GLU A 72 -1.63 8.66 -0.20
C GLU A 72 -3.15 8.76 -0.07
N VAL A 73 -3.87 8.87 -1.19
CA VAL A 73 -5.34 8.89 -1.22
C VAL A 73 -5.92 7.59 -0.69
N ALA A 74 -5.40 6.44 -1.13
CA ALA A 74 -5.86 5.12 -0.69
C ALA A 74 -5.60 4.88 0.81
N ILE A 75 -4.46 5.32 1.33
CA ILE A 75 -4.13 5.28 2.76
C ILE A 75 -5.10 6.12 3.58
N ASN A 76 -5.38 7.36 3.14
CA ASN A 76 -6.34 8.23 3.85
C ASN A 76 -7.73 7.58 3.90
N PHE A 77 -8.19 7.01 2.79
CA PHE A 77 -9.43 6.26 2.74
C PHE A 77 -9.44 5.09 3.73
N ALA A 78 -8.38 4.30 3.78
CA ALA A 78 -8.29 3.16 4.70
C ALA A 78 -8.25 3.58 6.18
N ILE A 79 -7.59 4.70 6.50
CA ILE A 79 -7.60 5.29 7.86
C ILE A 79 -9.04 5.63 8.28
N ASP A 80 -9.81 6.27 7.37
CA ASP A 80 -11.20 6.62 7.63
C ASP A 80 -12.08 5.38 7.84
N GLN A 81 -11.84 4.30 7.09
CA GLN A 81 -12.57 3.04 7.27
C GLN A 81 -12.28 2.40 8.64
N ILE A 82 -11.01 2.39 9.06
CA ILE A 82 -10.64 1.86 10.38
C ILE A 82 -11.26 2.69 11.51
N ALA A 83 -11.24 4.02 11.38
CA ALA A 83 -11.86 4.91 12.36
C ALA A 83 -13.37 4.64 12.52
N LYS A 84 -14.07 4.43 11.40
CA LYS A 84 -15.50 4.06 11.41
C LYS A 84 -15.75 2.67 12.00
N LYS A 85 -14.92 1.67 11.67
CA LYS A 85 -15.04 0.30 12.20
C LYS A 85 -14.86 0.29 13.72
N LYS A 86 -13.92 1.09 14.26
CA LYS A 86 -13.74 1.23 15.71
C LYS A 86 -14.98 1.81 16.40
N ALA A 87 -15.59 2.86 15.83
CA ALA A 87 -16.80 3.48 16.38
C ALA A 87 -18.06 2.59 16.31
N LEU A 88 -18.07 1.57 15.44
CA LEU A 88 -19.20 0.64 15.30
C LEU A 88 -19.11 -0.57 16.26
N HIS A 89 -17.93 -0.81 16.83
CA HIS A 89 -17.66 -1.93 17.75
C HIS A 89 -17.43 -1.48 19.20
N GLU A 90 -17.73 -0.21 19.51
CA GLU A 90 -17.90 0.34 20.87
C GLU A 90 -19.41 0.50 21.17
#